data_AF-B7J805-F1
#
_entry.id   AF-B7J805-F1
#
_cell.length_a   1.000
_cell.length_b   1.000
_cell.length_c   1.000
_cell.angle_alpha   90.00
_cell.angle_beta   90.00
_cell.angle_gamma   90.00
#
_symmetry.space_group_name_H-M   'P 1'
#
loop_
_entity.id
_entity.type
_entity.pdbx_description
1 polymer ?
#
loop_
_entity_poly.entity_id
_entity_poly.type
_entity_poly.pdbx_seq_one_letter_code
_entity_poly.pdbx_strand_id
1 'polypeptide(L)'
;MRSALLHLQSGRYQDAVDAFLRVAQSASSPTAMRADALSNMAVCYLRVRDWKNAAGCAQAAVKLDATHVDAWFNLGGAQKALDNSLDAMHAFRRVCALRPERLDAWRYRAIVAQSIALWDEAIECWSTVLQKNGDPSAFAGRIECLVQSGRAPAAEQETAAYLARNPEDVLARYLHALVLSNLQRFDEAWLLAQRLHGNPALDLLSAWVAIHAGKEVAKSMLEKLPESARKHILRLKTARAEDLPGLVAQARSWLARPQADPADDLAGLHFQLGRIADDSQKYEAAWEHYTAAHRWLARVQPYHEDGRQALDAWLRQRPWEAVSPVDHGAPSWIFIVGMPRSGTSLLEQILDQHPVITGTGERHEMQAMAQALFADGNLDAAREACVTFARKGRELAPDSRWIIDKMPHNFLYAGMLLHLFPGARVLWCRRDPLDTTVSIWRQHFRGVHPYAHDWEALQATYRWHETLMEAWRERYPERVLEVRYESIVENLEGTITGVLGGLGETWDSACARFFENPRKIITASREQVTQPLYRDAVGSGKRYGIPVG
;
A
#
# COMPACT_ATOMS: atom_id res chain seq x y z
N MET A 1 -4.75 -16.00 -41.75
CA MET A 1 -3.59 -15.64 -40.90
C MET A 1 -2.68 -14.59 -41.53
N ARG A 2 -1.99 -14.85 -42.65
CA ARG A 2 -1.00 -13.92 -43.24
C ARG A 2 -1.52 -12.49 -43.52
N SER A 3 -2.72 -12.37 -44.10
CA SER A 3 -3.36 -11.08 -44.34
C SER A 3 -3.64 -10.32 -43.02
N ALA A 4 -4.14 -11.00 -41.99
CA ALA A 4 -4.41 -10.40 -40.67
C ALA A 4 -3.15 -9.83 -40.02
N LEU A 5 -2.02 -10.56 -40.09
CA LEU A 5 -0.72 -10.09 -39.57
C LEU A 5 -0.23 -8.84 -40.32
N LEU A 6 -0.47 -8.74 -41.64
CA LEU A 6 -0.11 -7.55 -42.42
C LEU A 6 -0.91 -6.32 -41.98
N HIS A 7 -2.21 -6.47 -41.73
CA HIS A 7 -3.05 -5.39 -41.20
C HIS A 7 -2.55 -4.93 -39.82
N LEU A 8 -2.19 -5.88 -38.93
CA LEU A 8 -1.61 -5.57 -37.62
C LEU A 8 -0.29 -4.79 -37.73
N GLN A 9 0.63 -5.25 -38.58
CA GLN A 9 1.92 -4.56 -38.81
C GLN A 9 1.73 -3.17 -39.42
N SER A 10 0.68 -2.98 -40.22
CA SER A 10 0.35 -1.70 -40.86
C SER A 10 -0.46 -0.76 -39.95
N GLY A 11 -0.73 -1.14 -38.70
CA GLY A 11 -1.54 -0.34 -37.77
C GLY A 11 -3.05 -0.28 -38.09
N ARG A 12 -3.53 -1.09 -39.04
CA ARG A 12 -4.95 -1.19 -39.38
C ARG A 12 -5.64 -2.18 -38.43
N TYR A 13 -5.81 -1.77 -37.18
CA TYR A 13 -6.22 -2.65 -36.09
C TYR A 13 -7.62 -3.25 -36.29
N GLN A 14 -8.59 -2.50 -36.81
CA GLN A 14 -9.94 -3.02 -37.05
C GLN A 14 -9.94 -4.11 -38.13
N ASP A 15 -9.31 -3.85 -39.29
CA ASP A 15 -9.17 -4.84 -40.35
C ASP A 15 -8.44 -6.12 -39.86
N ALA A 16 -7.44 -5.93 -38.99
CA ALA A 16 -6.70 -7.04 -38.40
C ALA A 16 -7.61 -7.88 -37.50
N VAL A 17 -8.39 -7.23 -36.63
CA VAL A 17 -9.39 -7.89 -35.76
C VAL A 17 -10.39 -8.70 -36.59
N ASP A 18 -10.97 -8.11 -37.64
CA ASP A 18 -11.94 -8.80 -38.49
C ASP A 18 -11.32 -10.03 -39.19
N ALA A 19 -10.07 -9.89 -39.66
CA ALA A 19 -9.35 -10.98 -40.31
C ALA A 19 -8.92 -12.08 -39.34
N PHE A 20 -8.54 -11.75 -38.10
CA PHE A 20 -8.24 -12.74 -37.06
C PHE A 20 -9.51 -13.43 -36.55
N LEU A 21 -10.62 -12.72 -36.42
CA LEU A 21 -11.90 -13.29 -35.98
C LEU A 21 -12.35 -14.41 -36.93
N ARG A 22 -12.21 -14.21 -38.25
CA ARG A 22 -12.47 -15.26 -39.24
C ARG A 22 -11.60 -16.51 -39.05
N VAL A 23 -10.34 -16.34 -38.64
CA VAL A 23 -9.44 -17.48 -38.34
C VAL A 23 -9.87 -18.16 -37.05
N ALA A 24 -10.16 -17.40 -36.00
CA ALA A 24 -10.58 -17.92 -34.70
C ALA A 24 -11.91 -18.72 -34.75
N GLN A 25 -12.84 -18.31 -35.62
CA GLN A 25 -14.15 -18.98 -35.79
C GLN A 25 -14.13 -20.14 -36.78
N SER A 26 -13.08 -20.27 -37.60
CA SER A 26 -12.99 -21.31 -38.63
C SER A 26 -12.77 -22.69 -37.98
N ALA A 27 -13.75 -23.59 -38.11
CA ALA A 27 -13.66 -24.96 -37.61
C ALA A 27 -12.54 -25.79 -38.29
N SER A 28 -12.11 -25.39 -39.49
CA SER A 28 -10.99 -26.01 -40.20
C SER A 28 -9.62 -25.51 -39.74
N SER A 29 -9.56 -24.46 -38.91
CA SER A 29 -8.30 -23.94 -38.38
C SER A 29 -7.84 -24.75 -37.16
N PRO A 30 -6.56 -25.19 -37.10
CA PRO A 30 -6.03 -25.89 -35.93
C PRO A 30 -6.20 -25.07 -34.64
N THR A 31 -6.41 -25.74 -33.50
CA THR A 31 -6.61 -25.07 -32.21
C THR A 31 -5.49 -24.08 -31.86
N ALA A 32 -4.22 -24.45 -32.10
CA ALA A 32 -3.08 -23.54 -31.90
C ALA A 32 -3.20 -22.26 -32.76
N MET A 33 -3.57 -22.40 -34.04
CA MET A 33 -3.75 -21.26 -34.94
C MET A 33 -4.93 -20.36 -34.53
N ARG A 34 -6.00 -20.94 -33.99
CA ARG A 34 -7.13 -20.18 -33.43
C ARG A 34 -6.73 -19.42 -32.17
N ALA A 35 -5.93 -20.04 -31.30
CA ALA A 35 -5.38 -19.39 -30.12
C ALA A 35 -4.44 -18.22 -30.50
N ASP A 36 -3.56 -18.40 -31.48
CA ASP A 36 -2.71 -17.34 -32.04
C ASP A 36 -3.54 -16.17 -32.58
N ALA A 37 -4.64 -16.46 -33.30
CA ALA A 37 -5.51 -15.42 -33.83
C ALA A 37 -6.17 -14.60 -32.71
N LEU A 38 -6.70 -15.26 -31.69
CA LEU A 38 -7.29 -14.61 -30.51
C LEU A 38 -6.25 -13.79 -29.72
N SER A 39 -5.04 -14.31 -29.56
CA SER A 39 -3.93 -13.59 -28.90
C SER A 39 -3.57 -12.32 -29.69
N ASN A 40 -3.48 -12.39 -31.02
CA ASN A 40 -3.21 -11.22 -31.85
C ASN A 40 -4.38 -10.22 -31.90
N MET A 41 -5.64 -10.67 -31.78
CA MET A 41 -6.78 -9.77 -31.56
C MET A 41 -6.62 -9.00 -30.24
N ALA A 42 -6.19 -9.67 -29.17
CA ALA A 42 -5.92 -9.00 -27.90
C ALA A 42 -4.85 -7.91 -28.06
N VAL A 43 -3.79 -8.16 -28.83
CA VAL A 43 -2.78 -7.13 -29.16
C VAL A 43 -3.41 -5.92 -29.87
N CYS A 44 -4.29 -6.15 -30.85
CA CYS A 44 -4.98 -5.06 -31.54
C CYS A 44 -5.79 -4.20 -30.56
N TYR A 45 -6.57 -4.84 -29.69
CA TYR A 45 -7.37 -4.15 -28.67
C TYR A 45 -6.52 -3.39 -27.64
N LEU A 46 -5.38 -3.97 -27.22
CA LEU A 46 -4.42 -3.27 -26.35
C LEU A 46 -3.86 -1.99 -27.01
N ARG A 47 -3.61 -2.00 -28.31
CA ARG A 47 -3.10 -0.82 -29.05
C ARG A 47 -4.11 0.32 -29.11
N VAL A 48 -5.40 0.00 -29.23
CA VAL A 48 -6.49 0.98 -29.24
C VAL A 48 -7.04 1.27 -27.83
N ARG A 49 -6.41 0.73 -26.78
CA ARG A 49 -6.79 0.90 -25.37
C ARG A 49 -8.18 0.35 -25.02
N ASP A 50 -8.66 -0.62 -25.77
CA ASP A 50 -9.87 -1.37 -25.45
C ASP A 50 -9.52 -2.57 -24.57
N TRP A 51 -9.34 -2.29 -23.28
CA TRP A 51 -8.82 -3.26 -22.32
C TRP A 51 -9.78 -4.43 -22.09
N LYS A 52 -11.09 -4.19 -22.14
CA LYS A 52 -12.12 -5.23 -21.92
C LYS A 52 -12.11 -6.26 -23.04
N ASN A 53 -12.11 -5.81 -24.30
CA ASN A 53 -12.05 -6.74 -25.43
C ASN A 53 -10.68 -7.43 -25.53
N ALA A 54 -9.60 -6.73 -25.16
CA ALA A 54 -8.28 -7.35 -25.05
C ALA A 54 -8.26 -8.52 -24.05
N ALA A 55 -8.78 -8.30 -22.83
CA ALA A 55 -8.86 -9.32 -21.79
C ALA A 55 -9.73 -10.51 -22.25
N GLY A 56 -10.90 -10.23 -22.85
CA GLY A 56 -11.78 -11.28 -23.38
C GLY A 56 -11.12 -12.17 -24.45
N CYS A 57 -10.43 -11.56 -25.42
CA CYS A 57 -9.72 -12.31 -26.46
C CYS A 57 -8.55 -13.14 -25.89
N ALA A 58 -7.74 -12.54 -25.01
CA ALA A 58 -6.62 -13.23 -24.39
C ALA A 58 -7.09 -14.38 -23.48
N GLN A 59 -8.18 -14.18 -22.73
CA GLN A 59 -8.80 -15.21 -21.91
C GLN A 59 -9.34 -16.38 -22.75
N ALA A 60 -9.92 -16.09 -23.92
CA ALA A 60 -10.37 -17.12 -24.85
C ALA A 60 -9.18 -17.89 -25.46
N ALA A 61 -8.08 -17.20 -25.79
CA ALA A 61 -6.86 -17.83 -26.29
C ALA A 61 -6.26 -18.81 -25.27
N VAL A 62 -6.11 -18.43 -23.99
CA VAL A 62 -5.56 -19.33 -22.96
C VAL A 62 -6.49 -20.49 -22.61
N LYS A 63 -7.81 -20.36 -22.86
CA LYS A 63 -8.76 -21.48 -22.74
C LYS A 63 -8.59 -22.50 -23.86
N LEU A 64 -8.22 -22.06 -25.07
CA LEU A 64 -7.93 -22.96 -26.18
C LEU A 64 -6.55 -23.63 -26.04
N ASP A 65 -5.57 -22.89 -25.54
CA ASP A 65 -4.22 -23.37 -25.28
C ASP A 65 -3.66 -22.75 -24.00
N ALA A 66 -3.69 -23.54 -22.91
CA ALA A 66 -3.21 -23.12 -21.60
C ALA A 66 -1.68 -22.92 -21.53
N THR A 67 -0.94 -23.34 -22.56
CA THR A 67 0.52 -23.17 -22.66
C THR A 67 0.93 -21.97 -23.53
N HIS A 68 -0.05 -21.24 -24.09
CA HIS A 68 0.22 -20.10 -24.96
C HIS A 68 0.75 -18.88 -24.19
N VAL A 69 2.07 -18.71 -24.20
CA VAL A 69 2.81 -17.70 -23.44
C VAL A 69 2.35 -16.26 -23.74
N ASP A 70 2.21 -15.89 -25.02
CA ASP A 70 1.85 -14.52 -25.38
C ASP A 70 0.40 -14.17 -25.04
N ALA A 71 -0.52 -15.15 -25.09
CA ALA A 71 -1.89 -14.97 -24.66
C ALA A 71 -1.97 -14.67 -23.16
N TRP A 72 -1.22 -15.41 -22.32
CA TRP A 72 -1.11 -15.12 -20.89
C TRP A 72 -0.52 -13.73 -20.63
N PHE A 73 0.52 -13.34 -21.38
CA PHE A 73 1.12 -12.02 -21.22
C PHE A 73 0.16 -10.88 -21.61
N ASN A 74 -0.56 -11.05 -22.71
CA ASN A 74 -1.58 -10.08 -23.15
C ASN A 74 -2.75 -10.00 -22.16
N LEU A 75 -3.16 -11.14 -21.57
CA LEU A 75 -4.16 -11.17 -20.51
C LEU A 75 -3.67 -10.39 -19.29
N GLY A 76 -2.42 -10.61 -18.84
CA GLY A 76 -1.84 -9.88 -17.72
C GLY A 76 -1.77 -8.38 -17.97
N GLY A 77 -1.37 -7.96 -19.17
CA GLY A 77 -1.34 -6.55 -19.57
C GLY A 77 -2.72 -5.91 -19.60
N ALA A 78 -3.72 -6.60 -20.15
CA ALA A 78 -5.10 -6.12 -20.20
C ALA A 78 -5.72 -6.02 -18.80
N GLN A 79 -5.53 -7.03 -17.96
CA GLN A 79 -6.04 -7.05 -16.59
C GLN A 79 -5.39 -5.97 -15.73
N LYS A 80 -4.09 -5.73 -15.87
CA LYS A 80 -3.41 -4.60 -15.22
C LYS A 80 -4.00 -3.26 -15.66
N ALA A 81 -4.33 -3.09 -16.94
CA ALA A 81 -4.94 -1.85 -17.44
C ALA A 81 -6.40 -1.65 -16.98
N LEU A 82 -7.08 -2.74 -16.63
CA LEU A 82 -8.40 -2.76 -16.00
C LEU A 82 -8.35 -2.62 -14.47
N ASP A 83 -7.16 -2.46 -13.88
CA ASP A 83 -6.92 -2.46 -12.44
C ASP A 83 -7.28 -3.78 -11.72
N ASN A 84 -7.45 -4.86 -12.49
CA ASN A 84 -7.64 -6.22 -11.97
C ASN A 84 -6.29 -6.83 -11.59
N SER A 85 -5.65 -6.26 -10.57
CA SER A 85 -4.27 -6.59 -10.17
C SER A 85 -4.07 -8.08 -9.85
N LEU A 86 -5.08 -8.78 -9.36
CA LEU A 86 -5.00 -10.22 -9.08
C LEU A 86 -4.97 -11.08 -10.32
N ASP A 87 -5.91 -10.86 -11.24
CA ASP A 87 -5.93 -11.57 -12.52
C ASP A 87 -4.65 -11.30 -13.31
N ALA A 88 -4.15 -10.06 -13.24
CA ALA A 88 -2.88 -9.68 -13.81
C ALA A 88 -1.72 -10.46 -13.18
N MET A 89 -1.68 -10.54 -11.85
CA MET A 89 -0.68 -11.30 -11.10
C MET A 89 -0.68 -12.78 -11.51
N HIS A 90 -1.85 -13.42 -11.50
CA HIS A 90 -2.01 -14.81 -11.91
C HIS A 90 -1.51 -15.03 -13.34
N ALA A 91 -1.92 -14.17 -14.28
CA ALA A 91 -1.50 -14.27 -15.67
C ALA A 91 0.02 -14.14 -15.82
N PHE A 92 0.67 -13.17 -15.16
CA PHE A 92 2.13 -13.03 -15.23
C PHE A 92 2.88 -14.17 -14.53
N ARG A 93 2.37 -14.73 -13.42
CA ARG A 93 2.91 -15.97 -12.81
C ARG A 93 2.91 -17.12 -13.82
N ARG A 94 1.83 -17.28 -14.60
CA ARG A 94 1.75 -18.30 -15.67
C ARG A 94 2.80 -18.07 -16.75
N VAL A 95 3.01 -16.83 -17.20
CA VAL A 95 4.07 -16.51 -18.18
C VAL A 95 5.45 -16.89 -17.64
N CYS A 96 5.78 -16.49 -16.42
CA CYS A 96 7.07 -16.80 -15.79
C CYS A 96 7.29 -18.32 -15.63
N ALA A 97 6.24 -19.08 -15.32
CA ALA A 97 6.32 -20.53 -15.20
C ALA A 97 6.52 -21.23 -16.55
N LEU A 98 5.83 -20.77 -17.61
CA LEU A 98 5.93 -21.35 -18.96
C LEU A 98 7.21 -20.93 -19.69
N ARG A 99 7.70 -19.71 -19.44
CA ARG A 99 8.85 -19.11 -20.13
C ARG A 99 9.72 -18.29 -19.16
N PRO A 100 10.54 -18.94 -18.30
CA PRO A 100 11.32 -18.26 -17.26
C PRO A 100 12.34 -17.23 -17.77
N GLU A 101 12.78 -17.32 -19.02
CA GLU A 101 13.69 -16.38 -19.68
C GLU A 101 13.01 -15.09 -20.16
N ARG A 102 11.68 -15.04 -20.14
CA ARG A 102 10.91 -13.88 -20.59
C ARG A 102 10.88 -12.77 -19.53
N LEU A 103 11.97 -12.00 -19.47
CA LEU A 103 12.22 -11.01 -18.39
C LEU A 103 11.22 -9.86 -18.31
N ASP A 104 10.59 -9.47 -19.41
CA ASP A 104 9.49 -8.49 -19.39
C ASP A 104 8.31 -8.98 -18.54
N ALA A 105 7.98 -10.27 -18.55
CA ALA A 105 6.93 -10.83 -17.70
C ALA A 105 7.27 -10.74 -16.21
N TRP A 106 8.52 -11.02 -15.84
CA TRP A 106 9.01 -10.82 -14.47
C TRP A 106 8.92 -9.36 -14.02
N ARG A 107 9.30 -8.41 -14.90
CA ARG A 107 9.15 -6.98 -14.61
C ARG A 107 7.69 -6.60 -14.39
N TYR A 108 6.78 -7.01 -15.28
CA TYR A 108 5.36 -6.70 -15.11
C TYR A 108 4.74 -7.37 -13.87
N ARG A 109 5.14 -8.61 -13.55
CA ARG A 109 4.76 -9.28 -12.29
C ARG A 109 5.22 -8.46 -11.08
N ALA A 110 6.46 -7.98 -11.08
CA ALA A 110 7.00 -7.15 -10.00
C ALA A 110 6.25 -5.82 -9.84
N ILE A 111 5.87 -5.18 -10.95
CA ILE A 111 5.09 -3.92 -10.94
C ILE A 111 3.70 -4.15 -10.37
N VAL A 112 3.01 -5.20 -10.82
CA VAL A 112 1.69 -5.56 -10.27
C VAL A 112 1.82 -5.94 -8.80
N ALA A 113 2.88 -6.65 -8.40
CA ALA A 113 3.08 -7.05 -7.00
C ALA A 113 3.25 -5.83 -6.10
N GLN A 114 3.98 -4.80 -6.55
CA GLN A 114 4.09 -3.54 -5.84
C GLN A 114 2.76 -2.80 -5.70
N SER A 115 1.93 -2.77 -6.75
CA SER A 115 0.65 -2.05 -6.71
C SER A 115 -0.33 -2.64 -5.70
N ILE A 116 -0.18 -3.91 -5.34
CA ILE A 116 -0.95 -4.60 -4.29
C ILE A 116 -0.11 -4.95 -3.05
N ALA A 117 1.04 -4.30 -2.85
CA ALA A 117 1.91 -4.46 -1.68
C ALA A 117 2.39 -5.90 -1.39
N LEU A 118 2.47 -6.76 -2.41
CA LEU A 118 3.09 -8.09 -2.33
C LEU A 118 4.61 -7.97 -2.43
N TRP A 119 5.22 -7.36 -1.42
CA TRP A 119 6.63 -6.93 -1.47
C TRP A 119 7.62 -8.08 -1.64
N ASP A 120 7.40 -9.22 -0.99
CA ASP A 120 8.31 -10.38 -1.11
C ASP A 120 8.36 -10.92 -2.54
N GLU A 121 7.20 -11.05 -3.18
CA GLU A 121 7.10 -11.49 -4.57
C GLU A 121 7.66 -10.44 -5.53
N ALA A 122 7.42 -9.15 -5.27
CA ALA A 122 8.01 -8.08 -6.06
C ALA A 122 9.54 -8.10 -5.99
N ILE A 123 10.11 -8.29 -4.79
CA ILE A 123 11.54 -8.41 -4.56
C ILE A 123 12.09 -9.61 -5.31
N GLU A 124 11.47 -10.79 -5.21
CA GLU A 124 11.87 -11.99 -5.95
C GLU A 124 11.91 -11.74 -7.46
N CYS A 125 10.87 -11.11 -8.00
CA CYS A 125 10.77 -10.82 -9.42
C CYS A 125 11.86 -9.84 -9.87
N TRP A 126 12.08 -8.74 -9.13
CA TRP A 126 13.15 -7.81 -9.46
C TRP A 126 14.55 -8.42 -9.33
N SER A 127 14.74 -9.30 -8.35
CA SER A 127 16.00 -10.05 -8.19
C SER A 127 16.28 -10.94 -9.38
N THR A 128 15.24 -11.63 -9.86
CA THR A 128 15.35 -12.49 -11.04
C THR A 128 15.74 -11.69 -12.27
N VAL A 129 15.13 -10.52 -12.49
CA VAL A 129 15.48 -9.64 -13.61
C VAL A 129 16.93 -9.15 -13.45
N LEU A 130 17.27 -8.60 -12.28
CA LEU A 130 18.60 -8.07 -11.99
C LEU A 130 19.70 -9.12 -12.17
N GLN A 131 19.49 -10.36 -11.70
CA GLN A 131 20.44 -11.45 -11.83
C GLN A 131 20.65 -11.86 -13.30
N LYS A 132 19.59 -11.85 -14.11
CA LYS A 132 19.64 -12.35 -15.49
C LYS A 132 20.18 -11.35 -16.50
N ASN A 133 19.98 -10.04 -16.31
CA ASN A 133 20.42 -9.04 -17.29
C ASN A 133 21.08 -7.78 -16.70
N GLY A 134 21.26 -7.69 -15.37
CA GLY A 134 21.90 -6.55 -14.73
C GLY A 134 21.15 -5.22 -14.87
N ASP A 135 19.86 -5.23 -15.23
CA ASP A 135 19.07 -4.02 -15.48
C ASP A 135 19.03 -3.10 -14.26
N PRO A 136 19.57 -1.88 -14.33
CA PRO A 136 19.57 -0.95 -13.20
C PRO A 136 18.17 -0.54 -12.74
N SER A 137 17.17 -0.57 -13.63
CA SER A 137 15.78 -0.32 -13.24
C SER A 137 15.20 -1.42 -12.35
N ALA A 138 15.67 -2.66 -12.51
CA ALA A 138 15.31 -3.76 -11.62
C ALA A 138 15.94 -3.60 -10.23
N PHE A 139 17.17 -3.07 -10.17
CA PHE A 139 17.79 -2.72 -8.89
C PHE A 139 16.97 -1.63 -8.18
N ALA A 140 16.60 -0.55 -8.88
CA ALA A 140 15.74 0.50 -8.33
C ALA A 140 14.41 -0.05 -7.79
N GLY A 141 13.72 -0.88 -8.57
CA GLY A 141 12.46 -1.52 -8.16
C GLY A 141 12.63 -2.43 -6.93
N ARG A 142 13.72 -3.20 -6.84
CA ARG A 142 14.02 -4.02 -5.65
C ARG A 142 14.23 -3.15 -4.40
N ILE A 143 15.02 -2.08 -4.52
CA ILE A 143 15.30 -1.16 -3.42
C ILE A 143 14.01 -0.48 -2.95
N GLU A 144 13.15 -0.05 -3.87
CA GLU A 144 11.84 0.49 -3.53
C GLU A 144 11.00 -0.50 -2.72
N CYS A 145 10.89 -1.75 -3.18
CA CYS A 145 10.15 -2.78 -2.43
C CYS A 145 10.73 -3.04 -1.04
N LEU A 146 12.06 -3.09 -0.88
CA LEU A 146 12.70 -3.25 0.42
C LEU A 146 12.36 -2.08 1.35
N VAL A 147 12.39 -0.85 0.85
CA VAL A 147 12.04 0.35 1.62
C VAL A 147 10.56 0.34 2.02
N GLN A 148 9.65 0.06 1.08
CA GLN A 148 8.20 0.07 1.34
C GLN A 148 7.77 -1.05 2.30
N SER A 149 8.49 -2.17 2.30
CA SER A 149 8.26 -3.29 3.22
C SER A 149 9.00 -3.18 4.56
N GLY A 150 9.52 -2.00 4.90
CA GLY A 150 10.20 -1.76 6.18
C GLY A 150 11.62 -2.34 6.30
N ARG A 151 12.15 -2.96 5.24
CA ARG A 151 13.50 -3.55 5.17
C ARG A 151 14.57 -2.55 4.72
N ALA A 152 14.44 -1.29 5.15
CA ALA A 152 15.36 -0.21 4.78
C ALA A 152 16.84 -0.48 5.17
N PRO A 153 17.18 -1.17 6.29
CA PRO A 153 18.58 -1.53 6.57
C PRO A 153 19.18 -2.50 5.55
N ALA A 154 18.40 -3.46 5.04
CA ALA A 154 18.86 -4.35 3.96
C ALA A 154 19.04 -3.56 2.65
N ALA A 155 18.11 -2.66 2.34
CA ALA A 155 18.23 -1.74 1.20
C ALA A 155 19.49 -0.87 1.30
N GLU A 156 19.88 -0.46 2.51
CA GLU A 156 21.07 0.36 2.73
C GLU A 156 22.34 -0.43 2.39
N GLN A 157 22.46 -1.66 2.90
CA GLN A 157 23.60 -2.52 2.59
C GLN A 157 23.75 -2.74 1.09
N GLU A 158 22.64 -3.00 0.39
CA GLU A 158 22.64 -3.20 -1.06
C GLU A 158 23.01 -1.93 -1.83
N THR A 159 22.41 -0.79 -1.49
CA THR A 159 22.69 0.49 -2.16
C THR A 159 24.10 1.00 -1.88
N ALA A 160 24.63 0.82 -0.66
CA ALA A 160 25.99 1.16 -0.31
C ALA A 160 27.01 0.32 -1.11
N ALA A 161 26.79 -1.00 -1.20
CA ALA A 161 27.65 -1.89 -1.98
C ALA A 161 27.59 -1.57 -3.48
N TYR A 162 26.40 -1.25 -4.00
CA TYR A 162 26.22 -0.87 -5.40
C TYR A 162 26.91 0.46 -5.73
N LEU A 163 26.79 1.47 -4.86
CA LEU A 163 27.48 2.76 -5.00
C LEU A 163 28.99 2.63 -4.88
N ALA A 164 29.50 1.79 -3.97
CA ALA A 164 30.94 1.56 -3.82
C ALA A 164 31.57 0.95 -5.09
N ARG A 165 30.82 0.09 -5.80
CA ARG A 165 31.24 -0.48 -7.09
C ARG A 165 31.07 0.47 -8.27
N ASN A 166 30.14 1.43 -8.16
CA ASN A 166 29.80 2.39 -9.20
C ASN A 166 29.81 3.83 -8.65
N PRO A 167 30.97 4.39 -8.24
CA PRO A 167 31.01 5.65 -7.51
C PRO A 167 30.44 6.86 -8.26
N GLU A 168 30.47 6.81 -9.60
CA GLU A 168 29.98 7.87 -10.48
C GLU A 168 28.52 7.68 -10.92
N ASP A 169 27.91 6.52 -10.67
CA ASP A 169 26.54 6.25 -11.09
C ASP A 169 25.52 7.12 -10.32
N VAL A 170 24.82 7.95 -11.08
CA VAL A 170 23.78 8.86 -10.57
C VAL A 170 22.63 8.09 -9.95
N LEU A 171 22.22 6.94 -10.53
CA LEU A 171 21.16 6.11 -9.98
C LEU A 171 21.58 5.47 -8.66
N ALA A 172 22.79 4.92 -8.58
CA ALA A 172 23.34 4.38 -7.34
C ALA A 172 23.31 5.40 -6.20
N ARG A 173 23.77 6.62 -6.50
CA ARG A 173 23.81 7.74 -5.55
C ARG A 173 22.40 8.18 -5.14
N TYR A 174 21.49 8.28 -6.11
CA TYR A 174 20.08 8.61 -5.87
C TYR A 174 19.40 7.60 -4.95
N LEU A 175 19.52 6.30 -5.25
CA LEU A 175 18.90 5.24 -4.45
C LEU A 175 19.46 5.20 -3.04
N HIS A 176 20.79 5.33 -2.87
CA HIS A 176 21.38 5.35 -1.54
C HIS A 176 20.95 6.57 -0.73
N ALA A 177 20.89 7.76 -1.35
CA ALA A 177 20.36 8.96 -0.71
C ALA A 177 18.89 8.80 -0.29
N LEU A 178 18.05 8.16 -1.13
CA LEU A 178 16.65 7.86 -0.83
C LEU A 178 16.52 6.89 0.36
N VAL A 179 17.36 5.85 0.43
CA VAL A 179 17.35 4.89 1.54
C VAL A 179 17.77 5.56 2.85
N LEU A 180 18.88 6.31 2.85
CA LEU A 180 19.33 7.08 4.03
C LEU A 180 18.27 8.07 4.49
N SER A 181 17.58 8.71 3.54
CA SER A 181 16.44 9.58 3.80
C SER A 181 15.27 8.86 4.45
N ASN A 182 14.93 7.64 4.02
CA ASN A 182 13.91 6.82 4.67
C ASN A 182 14.33 6.42 6.09
N LEU A 183 15.64 6.19 6.30
CA LEU A 183 16.25 5.95 7.61
C LEU A 183 16.41 7.23 8.45
N GLN A 184 16.00 8.39 7.94
CA GLN A 184 16.13 9.71 8.57
C GLN A 184 17.57 10.15 8.88
N ARG A 185 18.54 9.57 8.19
CA ARG A 185 19.96 9.95 8.25
C ARG A 185 20.24 11.05 7.23
N PHE A 186 19.62 12.22 7.44
CA PHE A 186 19.57 13.30 6.46
C PHE A 186 20.93 13.95 6.18
N ASP A 187 21.81 14.04 7.17
CA ASP A 187 23.16 14.57 6.96
C ASP A 187 23.99 13.68 6.01
N GLU A 188 23.89 12.36 6.17
CA GLU A 188 24.56 11.41 5.29
C GLU A 188 23.92 11.36 3.90
N ALA A 189 22.57 11.41 3.85
CA ALA A 189 21.85 11.55 2.60
C ALA A 189 22.27 12.82 1.85
N TRP A 190 22.52 13.93 2.56
CA TRP A 190 22.95 15.20 1.96
C TRP A 190 24.33 15.10 1.30
N LEU A 191 25.27 14.35 1.89
CA LEU A 191 26.60 14.14 1.30
C LEU A 191 26.52 13.61 -0.13
N LEU A 192 25.49 12.79 -0.41
CA LEU A 192 25.19 12.21 -1.71
C LEU A 192 24.29 13.13 -2.55
N ALA A 193 23.19 13.61 -1.96
CA ALA A 193 22.15 14.36 -2.65
C ALA A 193 22.63 15.71 -3.17
N GLN A 194 23.59 16.38 -2.51
CA GLN A 194 24.17 17.63 -3.00
C GLN A 194 24.86 17.50 -4.37
N ARG A 195 25.18 16.26 -4.80
CA ARG A 195 25.76 15.96 -6.12
C ARG A 195 24.71 15.51 -7.13
N LEU A 196 23.45 15.32 -6.73
CA LEU A 196 22.35 14.94 -7.62
C LEU A 196 21.72 16.20 -8.19
N HIS A 197 21.92 16.40 -9.50
CA HIS A 197 21.44 17.56 -10.25
C HIS A 197 21.25 17.19 -11.72
N GLY A 198 20.59 18.06 -12.49
CA GLY A 198 20.48 17.93 -13.95
C GLY A 198 19.12 17.42 -14.45
N ASN A 199 18.17 17.15 -13.54
CA ASN A 199 16.76 17.08 -13.89
C ASN A 199 15.88 17.42 -12.67
N PRO A 200 14.63 17.87 -12.88
CA PRO A 200 13.76 18.34 -11.81
C PRO A 200 13.51 17.32 -10.69
N ALA A 201 13.49 16.01 -10.99
CA ALA A 201 13.24 14.99 -9.97
C ALA A 201 14.43 14.83 -9.01
N LEU A 202 15.66 14.86 -9.55
CA LEU A 202 16.87 14.85 -8.74
C LEU A 202 16.98 16.14 -7.93
N ASP A 203 16.78 17.29 -8.55
CA ASP A 203 16.87 18.58 -7.88
C ASP A 203 15.82 18.72 -6.76
N LEU A 204 14.62 18.17 -6.95
CA LEU A 204 13.57 18.08 -5.92
C LEU A 204 13.98 17.19 -4.75
N LEU A 205 14.57 16.00 -5.00
CA LEU A 205 15.08 15.15 -3.92
C LEU A 205 16.17 15.89 -3.14
N SER A 206 17.14 16.49 -3.84
CA SER A 206 18.25 17.21 -3.23
C SER A 206 17.77 18.37 -2.37
N ALA A 207 16.79 19.15 -2.85
CA ALA A 207 16.16 20.20 -2.07
C ALA A 207 15.43 19.64 -0.84
N TRP A 208 14.66 18.54 -1.00
CA TRP A 208 13.98 17.90 0.12
C TRP A 208 14.96 17.36 1.18
N VAL A 209 16.08 16.73 0.77
CA VAL A 209 17.12 16.27 1.69
C VAL A 209 17.78 17.45 2.39
N ALA A 210 18.12 18.51 1.65
CA ALA A 210 18.72 19.73 2.20
C ALA A 210 17.85 20.35 3.31
N ILE A 211 16.53 20.40 3.11
CA ILE A 211 15.56 20.88 4.10
C ILE A 211 15.66 20.06 5.40
N HIS A 212 15.58 18.73 5.29
CA HIS A 212 15.55 17.86 6.46
C HIS A 212 16.92 17.74 7.15
N ALA A 213 18.01 18.00 6.42
CA ALA A 213 19.37 18.10 6.93
C ALA A 213 19.73 19.52 7.44
N GLY A 214 18.78 20.45 7.47
CA GLY A 214 18.98 21.82 7.97
C GLY A 214 19.99 22.64 7.17
N LYS A 215 20.08 22.45 5.85
CA LYS A 215 21.05 23.16 5.00
C LYS A 215 20.45 24.46 4.47
N GLU A 216 21.11 25.59 4.74
CA GLU A 216 20.71 26.93 4.28
C GLU A 216 20.52 27.05 2.76
N VAL A 217 21.28 26.26 1.99
CA VAL A 217 21.20 26.24 0.52
C VAL A 217 19.82 25.82 0.01
N ALA A 218 19.03 25.09 0.81
CA ALA A 218 17.73 24.55 0.43
C ALA A 218 16.77 25.61 -0.15
N LYS A 219 16.73 26.80 0.45
CA LYS A 219 15.88 27.91 -0.04
C LYS A 219 16.23 28.31 -1.47
N SER A 220 17.53 28.51 -1.74
CA SER A 220 18.02 28.88 -3.07
C SER A 220 17.82 27.77 -4.11
N MET A 221 17.87 26.50 -3.69
CA MET A 221 17.57 25.36 -4.55
C MET A 221 16.09 25.35 -4.95
N LEU A 222 15.20 25.52 -3.98
CA LEU A 222 13.76 25.57 -4.24
C LEU A 222 13.37 26.71 -5.19
N GLU A 223 14.00 27.88 -5.06
CA GLU A 223 13.72 29.04 -5.93
C GLU A 223 14.02 28.76 -7.41
N LYS A 224 15.09 28.00 -7.70
CA LYS A 224 15.54 27.64 -9.06
C LYS A 224 14.71 26.53 -9.72
N LEU A 225 13.97 25.75 -8.94
CA LEU A 225 13.14 24.67 -9.49
C LEU A 225 12.00 25.23 -10.36
N PRO A 226 11.58 24.51 -11.42
CA PRO A 226 10.36 24.86 -12.14
C PRO A 226 9.14 24.81 -11.23
N GLU A 227 8.14 25.65 -11.51
CA GLU A 227 6.86 25.61 -10.80
C GLU A 227 6.21 24.22 -10.97
N SER A 228 5.79 23.65 -9.85
CA SER A 228 5.15 22.34 -9.73
C SER A 228 4.47 22.25 -8.38
N ALA A 229 3.47 21.38 -8.26
CA ALA A 229 2.82 21.13 -6.98
C ALA A 229 3.82 20.70 -5.90
N ARG A 230 4.81 19.86 -6.23
CA ARG A 230 5.90 19.46 -5.32
C ARG A 230 6.73 20.62 -4.82
N LYS A 231 7.12 21.55 -5.69
CA LYS A 231 7.86 22.76 -5.28
C LYS A 231 7.04 23.57 -4.26
N HIS A 232 5.76 23.78 -4.53
CA HIS A 232 4.88 24.51 -3.59
C HIS A 232 4.74 23.79 -2.25
N ILE A 233 4.57 22.46 -2.24
CA ILE A 233 4.52 21.65 -1.01
C ILE A 233 5.78 21.87 -0.17
N LEU A 234 6.97 21.81 -0.77
CA LEU A 234 8.24 21.98 -0.05
C LEU A 234 8.40 23.40 0.52
N ARG A 235 8.03 24.43 -0.27
CA ARG A 235 8.06 25.83 0.19
C ARG A 235 7.11 26.06 1.36
N LEU A 236 5.90 25.49 1.31
CA LEU A 236 4.92 25.61 2.39
C LEU A 236 5.39 24.91 3.67
N LYS A 237 5.99 23.72 3.57
CA LYS A 237 6.50 22.96 4.73
C LYS A 237 7.67 23.64 5.45
N THR A 238 8.37 24.54 4.77
CA THR A 238 9.57 25.24 5.28
C THR A 238 9.35 26.74 5.45
N ALA A 239 8.14 27.20 5.24
CA ALA A 239 7.80 28.61 5.31
C ALA A 239 7.99 29.14 6.73
N ARG A 240 8.63 30.32 6.84
CA ARG A 240 8.55 31.13 8.05
C ARG A 240 7.15 31.75 8.14
N ALA A 241 6.70 32.06 9.35
CA ALA A 241 5.35 32.61 9.59
C ALA A 241 5.07 33.87 8.75
N GLU A 242 6.07 34.74 8.56
CA GLU A 242 5.97 35.96 7.75
C GLU A 242 5.80 35.70 6.24
N ASP A 243 6.40 34.62 5.73
CA ASP A 243 6.36 34.27 4.30
C ASP A 243 5.11 33.44 3.94
N LEU A 244 4.53 32.76 4.93
CA LEU A 244 3.46 31.77 4.75
C LEU A 244 2.23 32.32 4.00
N PRO A 245 1.67 33.52 4.29
CA PRO A 245 0.53 34.04 3.56
C PRO A 245 0.79 34.21 2.06
N GLY A 246 1.97 34.70 1.69
CA GLY A 246 2.36 34.88 0.29
C GLY A 246 2.55 33.56 -0.44
N LEU A 247 3.14 32.56 0.24
CA LEU A 247 3.31 31.22 -0.31
C LEU A 247 1.98 30.47 -0.49
N VAL A 248 1.05 30.63 0.45
CA VAL A 248 -0.32 30.10 0.34
C VAL A 248 -1.04 30.71 -0.87
N ALA A 249 -0.92 32.03 -1.07
CA ALA A 249 -1.51 32.70 -2.23
C ALA A 249 -0.92 32.19 -3.56
N GLN A 250 0.40 31.98 -3.63
CA GLN A 250 1.08 31.41 -4.81
C GLN A 250 0.59 29.98 -5.09
N ALA A 251 0.52 29.12 -4.07
CA ALA A 251 0.03 27.75 -4.21
C ALA A 251 -1.44 27.69 -4.68
N ARG A 252 -2.30 28.59 -4.19
CA ARG A 252 -3.69 28.71 -4.66
C ARG A 252 -3.76 29.17 -6.12
N SER A 253 -2.92 30.14 -6.51
CA SER A 253 -2.83 30.59 -7.90
C SER A 253 -2.36 29.49 -8.84
N TRP A 254 -1.44 28.63 -8.39
CA TRP A 254 -1.04 27.42 -9.11
C TRP A 254 -2.26 26.52 -9.34
N LEU A 255 -2.95 26.10 -8.28
CA LEU A 255 -4.11 25.21 -8.38
C LEU A 255 -5.27 25.75 -9.24
N ALA A 256 -5.37 27.07 -9.45
CA ALA A 256 -6.40 27.68 -10.29
C ALA A 256 -6.16 27.55 -11.81
N ARG A 257 -4.95 27.17 -12.25
CA ARG A 257 -4.61 26.99 -13.67
C ARG A 257 -4.88 25.55 -14.12
N PRO A 258 -5.03 25.26 -15.42
CA PRO A 258 -4.98 23.89 -15.92
C PRO A 258 -3.64 23.25 -15.56
N GLN A 259 -3.67 22.18 -14.77
CA GLN A 259 -2.46 21.55 -14.24
C GLN A 259 -2.05 20.30 -15.01
N ALA A 260 -0.75 20.18 -15.26
CA ALA A 260 -0.12 18.99 -15.83
C ALA A 260 0.56 18.11 -14.76
N ASP A 261 0.61 18.56 -13.51
CA ASP A 261 1.13 17.78 -12.39
C ASP A 261 0.35 16.46 -12.20
N PRO A 262 0.99 15.40 -11.69
CA PRO A 262 0.31 14.19 -11.27
C PRO A 262 -0.80 14.46 -10.25
N ALA A 263 -1.91 13.70 -10.33
CA ALA A 263 -3.04 13.86 -9.42
C ALA A 263 -2.65 13.74 -7.94
N ASP A 264 -1.69 12.86 -7.62
CA ASP A 264 -1.19 12.70 -6.25
C ASP A 264 -0.43 13.94 -5.73
N ASP A 265 0.33 14.61 -6.60
CA ASP A 265 1.05 15.84 -6.22
C ASP A 265 0.08 17.00 -6.02
N LEU A 266 -0.96 17.11 -6.86
CA LEU A 266 -2.04 18.09 -6.70
C LEU A 266 -2.86 17.85 -5.43
N ALA A 267 -3.19 16.59 -5.14
CA ALA A 267 -3.81 16.20 -3.88
C ALA A 267 -2.91 16.57 -2.69
N GLY A 268 -1.61 16.26 -2.76
CA GLY A 268 -0.64 16.60 -1.73
C GLY A 268 -0.54 18.10 -1.44
N LEU A 269 -0.65 18.94 -2.47
CA LEU A 269 -0.68 20.39 -2.30
C LEU A 269 -1.95 20.86 -1.58
N HIS A 270 -3.11 20.30 -1.96
CA HIS A 270 -4.36 20.54 -1.26
C HIS A 270 -4.30 20.06 0.20
N PHE A 271 -3.76 18.87 0.49
CA PHE A 271 -3.55 18.41 1.87
C PHE A 271 -2.68 19.36 2.69
N GLN A 272 -1.61 19.92 2.09
CA GLN A 272 -0.78 20.91 2.78
C GLN A 272 -1.52 22.22 3.06
N LEU A 273 -2.27 22.74 2.09
CA LEU A 273 -3.08 23.93 2.30
C LEU A 273 -4.20 23.70 3.34
N GLY A 274 -4.79 22.51 3.32
CA GLY A 274 -5.76 22.07 4.32
C GLY A 274 -5.16 22.05 5.72
N ARG A 275 -3.97 21.45 5.89
CA ARG A 275 -3.25 21.43 7.17
C ARG A 275 -2.93 22.84 7.67
N ILE A 276 -2.43 23.73 6.81
CA ILE A 276 -2.16 25.14 7.19
C ILE A 276 -3.43 25.84 7.66
N ALA A 277 -4.57 25.60 6.99
CA ALA A 277 -5.86 26.15 7.39
C ALA A 277 -6.35 25.55 8.73
N ASP A 278 -6.19 24.24 8.94
CA ASP A 278 -6.54 23.53 10.18
C ASP A 278 -5.70 24.03 11.38
N ASP A 279 -4.38 24.16 11.20
CA ASP A 279 -3.46 24.73 12.19
C ASP A 279 -3.81 26.19 12.52
N SER A 280 -4.42 26.91 11.56
CA SER A 280 -4.95 28.27 11.74
C SER A 280 -6.40 28.31 12.23
N GLN A 281 -6.97 27.18 12.64
CA GLN A 281 -8.36 27.01 13.10
C GLN A 281 -9.44 27.46 12.08
N LYS A 282 -9.10 27.48 10.79
CA LYS A 282 -10.01 27.79 9.67
C LYS A 282 -10.61 26.49 9.12
N TYR A 283 -11.43 25.82 9.94
CA TYR A 283 -11.87 24.46 9.67
C TYR A 283 -12.69 24.30 8.38
N GLU A 284 -13.51 25.28 8.02
CA GLU A 284 -14.27 25.26 6.76
C GLU A 284 -13.33 25.26 5.53
N ALA A 285 -12.37 26.20 5.50
CA ALA A 285 -11.36 26.26 4.44
C ALA A 285 -10.45 25.01 4.42
N ALA A 286 -10.15 24.45 5.59
CA ALA A 286 -9.42 23.19 5.68
C ALA A 286 -10.20 22.05 5.03
N TRP A 287 -11.50 21.93 5.35
CA TRP A 287 -12.41 20.94 4.80
C TRP A 287 -12.54 21.04 3.27
N GLU A 288 -12.66 22.24 2.73
CA GLU A 288 -12.69 22.48 1.29
C GLU A 288 -11.43 21.95 0.60
N HIS A 289 -10.25 22.21 1.19
CA HIS A 289 -8.98 21.72 0.67
C HIS A 289 -8.86 20.20 0.79
N TYR A 290 -9.24 19.58 1.91
CA TYR A 290 -9.24 18.11 2.03
C TYR A 290 -10.20 17.45 1.03
N THR A 291 -11.39 18.03 0.85
CA THR A 291 -12.37 17.56 -0.15
C THR A 291 -11.82 17.68 -1.57
N ALA A 292 -11.16 18.79 -1.90
CA ALA A 292 -10.52 18.96 -3.20
C ALA A 292 -9.36 17.98 -3.42
N ALA A 293 -8.57 17.67 -2.38
CA ALA A 293 -7.53 16.65 -2.45
C ALA A 293 -8.11 15.27 -2.80
N HIS A 294 -9.17 14.86 -2.10
CA HIS A 294 -9.83 13.59 -2.34
C HIS A 294 -10.48 13.48 -3.72
N ARG A 295 -11.00 14.58 -4.29
CA ARG A 295 -11.46 14.60 -5.69
C ARG A 295 -10.35 14.28 -6.70
N TRP A 296 -9.11 14.68 -6.44
CA TRP A 296 -7.98 14.30 -7.29
C TRP A 296 -7.62 12.83 -7.11
N LEU A 297 -7.58 12.33 -5.88
CA LEU A 297 -7.27 10.94 -5.59
C LEU A 297 -8.34 9.97 -6.12
N ALA A 298 -9.62 10.31 -6.01
CA ALA A 298 -10.73 9.50 -6.53
C ALA A 298 -10.68 9.29 -8.06
N ARG A 299 -10.01 10.19 -8.82
CA ARG A 299 -9.84 10.02 -10.27
C ARG A 299 -8.84 8.92 -10.63
N VAL A 300 -7.87 8.67 -9.75
CA VAL A 300 -6.80 7.69 -9.97
C VAL A 300 -6.99 6.42 -9.15
N GLN A 301 -7.78 6.48 -8.08
CA GLN A 301 -8.15 5.37 -7.20
C GLN A 301 -9.66 5.43 -6.90
N PRO A 302 -10.53 5.15 -7.89
CA PRO A 302 -11.97 5.17 -7.69
C PRO A 302 -12.42 4.05 -6.73
N TYR A 303 -13.41 4.34 -5.90
CA TYR A 303 -14.06 3.35 -5.06
C TYR A 303 -15.12 2.58 -5.85
N HIS A 304 -15.09 1.26 -5.74
CA HIS A 304 -16.04 0.34 -6.39
C HIS A 304 -16.78 -0.50 -5.35
N GLU A 305 -18.08 -0.27 -5.25
CA GLU A 305 -18.96 -0.95 -4.29
C GLU A 305 -19.08 -2.47 -4.55
N ASP A 306 -19.01 -2.89 -5.82
CA ASP A 306 -19.10 -4.30 -6.21
C ASP A 306 -18.02 -5.17 -5.53
N GLY A 307 -16.81 -4.62 -5.39
CA GLY A 307 -15.71 -5.29 -4.71
C GLY A 307 -16.00 -5.53 -3.22
N ARG A 308 -16.61 -4.54 -2.55
CA ARG A 308 -17.04 -4.67 -1.15
C ARG A 308 -18.13 -5.74 -1.01
N GLN A 309 -19.11 -5.75 -1.90
CA GLN A 309 -20.21 -6.73 -1.87
C GLN A 309 -19.70 -8.16 -2.10
N ALA A 310 -18.80 -8.36 -3.06
CA ALA A 310 -18.18 -9.66 -3.31
C ALA A 310 -17.37 -10.14 -2.10
N LEU A 311 -16.59 -9.25 -1.48
CA LEU A 311 -15.85 -9.58 -0.26
C LEU A 311 -16.78 -9.90 0.91
N ASP A 312 -17.84 -9.11 1.13
CA ASP A 312 -18.84 -9.36 2.17
C ASP A 312 -19.53 -10.73 1.99
N ALA A 313 -19.88 -11.09 0.76
CA ALA A 313 -20.45 -12.40 0.44
C ALA A 313 -19.47 -13.54 0.77
N TRP A 314 -18.20 -13.41 0.39
CA TRP A 314 -17.16 -14.38 0.70
C TRP A 314 -16.91 -14.52 2.21
N LEU A 315 -16.90 -13.39 2.93
CA LEU A 315 -16.73 -13.37 4.38
C LEU A 315 -17.87 -14.10 5.11
N ARG A 316 -19.10 -14.03 4.59
CA ARG A 316 -20.25 -14.78 5.14
C ARG A 316 -20.19 -16.28 4.84
N GLN A 317 -19.69 -16.64 3.66
CA GLN A 317 -19.51 -18.03 3.24
C GLN A 317 -18.41 -18.75 4.02
N ARG A 318 -17.41 -18.00 4.52
CA ARG A 318 -16.32 -18.50 5.37
C ARG A 318 -15.57 -19.69 4.77
N PRO A 319 -15.13 -19.64 3.50
CA PRO A 319 -14.51 -20.79 2.84
C PRO A 319 -13.19 -21.22 3.50
N TRP A 320 -12.55 -20.34 4.26
CA TRP A 320 -11.36 -20.68 5.05
C TRP A 320 -11.62 -21.72 6.15
N GLU A 321 -12.87 -21.98 6.54
CA GLU A 321 -13.19 -23.03 7.51
C GLU A 321 -12.82 -24.43 7.00
N ALA A 322 -12.68 -24.61 5.68
CA ALA A 322 -12.16 -25.83 5.06
C ALA A 322 -10.64 -25.99 5.23
N VAL A 323 -9.90 -24.92 5.54
CA VAL A 323 -8.46 -24.98 5.79
C VAL A 323 -8.23 -25.45 7.22
N SER A 324 -7.43 -26.50 7.40
CA SER A 324 -7.09 -26.98 8.73
C SER A 324 -6.29 -25.92 9.49
N PRO A 325 -6.59 -25.68 10.79
CA PRO A 325 -5.83 -24.75 11.59
C PRO A 325 -4.34 -25.12 11.67
N VAL A 326 -3.49 -24.11 11.80
CA VAL A 326 -2.04 -24.28 11.94
C VAL A 326 -1.65 -24.29 13.40
N ASP A 327 -1.10 -25.40 13.85
CA ASP A 327 -0.38 -25.44 15.12
C ASP A 327 0.93 -24.67 14.98
N HIS A 328 1.05 -23.60 15.76
CA HIS A 328 2.15 -22.66 15.69
C HIS A 328 2.98 -22.59 16.98
N GLY A 329 2.55 -23.27 18.06
CA GLY A 329 3.21 -23.15 19.37
C GLY A 329 3.37 -21.68 19.80
N ALA A 330 4.45 -21.39 20.53
CA ALA A 330 4.85 -20.03 20.89
C ALA A 330 5.81 -19.42 19.83
N PRO A 331 5.81 -18.09 19.64
CA PRO A 331 4.86 -17.13 20.23
C PRO A 331 3.46 -17.27 19.61
N SER A 332 2.42 -16.99 20.41
CA SER A 332 1.05 -16.85 19.93
C SER A 332 0.81 -15.47 19.32
N TRP A 333 -0.17 -15.37 18.41
CA TRP A 333 -0.43 -14.14 17.67
C TRP A 333 -1.39 -13.17 18.37
N ILE A 334 -1.03 -11.90 18.34
CA ILE A 334 -1.94 -10.77 18.59
C ILE A 334 -2.13 -10.03 17.27
N PHE A 335 -3.37 -9.93 16.81
CA PHE A 335 -3.73 -9.12 15.65
C PHE A 335 -4.37 -7.82 16.14
N ILE A 336 -3.68 -6.69 15.98
CA ILE A 336 -4.25 -5.37 16.29
C ILE A 336 -4.95 -4.85 15.04
N VAL A 337 -6.27 -4.74 15.10
CA VAL A 337 -7.13 -4.42 13.96
C VAL A 337 -8.04 -3.23 14.24
N GLY A 338 -8.57 -2.63 13.19
CA GLY A 338 -9.53 -1.53 13.26
C GLY A 338 -9.45 -0.64 12.03
N MET A 339 -10.21 0.45 12.02
CA MET A 339 -10.04 1.47 11.00
C MET A 339 -8.67 2.17 11.14
N PRO A 340 -8.01 2.60 10.05
CA PRO A 340 -6.86 3.49 10.17
C PRO A 340 -7.19 4.68 11.07
N ARG A 341 -6.21 5.15 11.85
CA ARG A 341 -6.38 6.29 12.79
C ARG A 341 -7.28 6.02 14.01
N SER A 342 -7.67 4.77 14.27
CA SER A 342 -8.43 4.38 15.48
C SER A 342 -7.56 4.09 16.72
N GLY A 343 -6.24 4.30 16.66
CA GLY A 343 -5.34 4.06 17.79
C GLY A 343 -4.54 2.75 17.74
N THR A 344 -4.65 1.97 16.66
CA THR A 344 -3.92 0.69 16.48
C THR A 344 -2.41 0.81 16.69
N SER A 345 -1.78 1.87 16.17
CA SER A 345 -0.33 2.06 16.33
C SER A 345 0.07 2.51 17.73
N LEU A 346 -0.82 3.22 18.44
CA LEU A 346 -0.59 3.59 19.84
C LEU A 346 -0.63 2.34 20.73
N LEU A 347 -1.66 1.49 20.53
CA LEU A 347 -1.79 0.24 21.27
C LEU A 347 -0.61 -0.69 21.04
N GLU A 348 -0.17 -0.86 19.78
CA GLU A 348 1.03 -1.65 19.49
C GLU A 348 2.25 -1.09 20.21
N GLN A 349 2.46 0.23 20.17
CA GLN A 349 3.60 0.89 20.83
C GLN A 349 3.61 0.69 22.34
N ILE A 350 2.44 0.72 22.97
CA ILE A 350 2.31 0.45 24.40
C ILE A 350 2.63 -1.01 24.72
N LEU A 351 2.03 -1.96 23.99
CA LEU A 351 2.21 -3.38 24.28
C LEU A 351 3.61 -3.89 23.93
N ASP A 352 4.26 -3.32 22.92
CA ASP A 352 5.65 -3.63 22.51
C ASP A 352 6.70 -3.23 23.56
N GLN A 353 6.32 -2.48 24.60
CA GLN A 353 7.19 -2.26 25.76
C GLN A 353 7.13 -3.40 26.79
N HIS A 354 6.15 -4.29 26.71
CA HIS A 354 5.99 -5.38 27.65
C HIS A 354 7.06 -6.47 27.41
N PRO A 355 7.71 -7.02 28.45
CA PRO A 355 8.88 -7.90 28.31
C PRO A 355 8.64 -9.21 27.54
N VAL A 356 7.39 -9.64 27.37
CA VAL A 356 7.03 -10.88 26.65
C VAL A 356 6.23 -10.66 25.36
N ILE A 357 6.08 -9.41 24.92
CA ILE A 357 5.31 -9.04 23.72
C ILE A 357 6.23 -8.32 22.74
N THR A 358 6.27 -8.78 21.48
CA THR A 358 7.04 -8.11 20.42
C THR A 358 6.13 -7.60 19.31
N GLY A 359 6.24 -6.31 19.01
CA GLY A 359 5.58 -5.60 17.92
C GLY A 359 6.33 -5.68 16.59
N THR A 360 5.70 -6.29 15.57
CA THR A 360 6.34 -6.45 14.25
C THR A 360 5.84 -5.48 13.18
N GLY A 361 4.96 -4.54 13.54
CA GLY A 361 4.44 -3.52 12.63
C GLY A 361 3.37 -4.04 11.68
N GLU A 362 3.26 -3.39 10.52
CA GLU A 362 2.29 -3.70 9.47
C GLU A 362 2.83 -4.82 8.57
N ARG A 363 2.19 -6.00 8.62
CA ARG A 363 2.53 -7.17 7.81
C ARG A 363 1.47 -7.44 6.74
N HIS A 364 1.91 -7.78 5.53
CA HIS A 364 1.05 -7.94 4.35
C HIS A 364 0.80 -9.40 3.96
N GLU A 365 1.49 -10.34 4.59
CA GLU A 365 1.40 -11.77 4.27
C GLU A 365 -0.01 -12.33 4.46
N MET A 366 -0.75 -11.84 5.47
CA MET A 366 -2.14 -12.25 5.70
C MET A 366 -3.10 -11.77 4.62
N GLN A 367 -2.89 -10.55 4.12
CA GLN A 367 -3.65 -10.00 3.02
C GLN A 367 -3.39 -10.83 1.76
N ALA A 368 -2.12 -11.12 1.46
CA ALA A 368 -1.73 -11.96 0.34
C ALA A 368 -2.41 -13.34 0.37
N MET A 369 -2.43 -13.98 1.53
CA MET A 369 -3.08 -15.27 1.75
C MET A 369 -4.59 -15.19 1.58
N ALA A 370 -5.24 -14.22 2.22
CA ALA A 370 -6.68 -14.01 2.11
C ALA A 370 -7.08 -13.78 0.66
N GLN A 371 -6.28 -13.01 -0.05
CA GLN A 371 -6.48 -12.66 -1.45
C GLN A 371 -6.33 -13.89 -2.37
N ALA A 372 -5.33 -14.74 -2.15
CA ALA A 372 -5.18 -16.01 -2.88
C ALA A 372 -6.37 -16.94 -2.63
N LEU A 373 -6.84 -17.03 -1.38
CA LEU A 373 -8.01 -17.85 -1.06
C LEU A 373 -9.31 -17.27 -1.66
N PHE A 374 -9.44 -15.94 -1.67
CA PHE A 374 -10.57 -15.23 -2.28
C PHE A 374 -10.63 -15.42 -3.80
N ALA A 375 -9.50 -15.25 -4.49
CA ALA A 375 -9.46 -15.30 -5.95
C ALA A 375 -9.37 -16.72 -6.52
N ASP A 376 -8.49 -17.56 -5.97
CA ASP A 376 -8.13 -18.85 -6.58
C ASP A 376 -8.86 -20.03 -5.93
N GLY A 377 -9.46 -19.85 -4.75
CA GLY A 377 -10.05 -20.94 -3.96
C GLY A 377 -9.04 -22.01 -3.54
N ASN A 378 -7.73 -21.72 -3.63
CA ASN A 378 -6.66 -22.69 -3.44
C ASN A 378 -6.35 -22.87 -1.94
N LEU A 379 -7.00 -23.88 -1.33
CA LEU A 379 -6.87 -24.19 0.09
C LEU A 379 -5.44 -24.59 0.49
N ASP A 380 -4.73 -25.33 -0.36
CA ASP A 380 -3.38 -25.82 -0.06
C ASP A 380 -2.37 -24.69 -0.03
N ALA A 381 -2.43 -23.78 -1.01
CA ALA A 381 -1.58 -22.59 -1.03
C ALA A 381 -1.86 -21.68 0.18
N ALA A 382 -3.13 -21.53 0.56
CA ALA A 382 -3.50 -20.79 1.76
C ALA A 382 -2.92 -21.43 3.03
N ARG A 383 -2.96 -22.76 3.14
CA ARG A 383 -2.36 -23.50 4.26
C ARG A 383 -0.85 -23.32 4.32
N GLU A 384 -0.16 -23.45 3.20
CA GLU A 384 1.29 -23.27 3.12
C GLU A 384 1.70 -21.84 3.53
N ALA A 385 0.94 -20.84 3.11
CA ALA A 385 1.14 -19.46 3.51
C ALA A 385 0.98 -19.27 5.04
N CYS A 386 -0.03 -19.90 5.66
CA CYS A 386 -0.21 -19.88 7.12
C CYS A 386 1.00 -20.46 7.85
N VAL A 387 1.47 -21.63 7.41
CA VAL A 387 2.63 -22.32 8.01
C VAL A 387 3.89 -21.46 7.89
N THR A 388 4.09 -20.86 6.72
CA THR A 388 5.22 -19.96 6.47
C THR A 388 5.15 -18.73 7.36
N PHE A 389 3.96 -18.13 7.52
CA PHE A 389 3.76 -16.99 8.40
C PHE A 389 4.07 -17.32 9.87
N ALA A 390 3.56 -18.44 10.37
CA ALA A 390 3.84 -18.92 11.72
C ALA A 390 5.35 -19.11 11.96
N ARG A 391 6.04 -19.76 11.01
CA ARG A 391 7.50 -19.95 11.07
C ARG A 391 8.24 -18.61 11.10
N LYS A 392 7.94 -17.70 10.18
CA LYS A 392 8.56 -16.36 10.14
C LYS A 392 8.32 -15.58 11.44
N GLY A 393 7.15 -15.72 12.05
CA GLY A 393 6.87 -15.10 13.36
C GLY A 393 7.81 -15.57 14.47
N ARG A 394 8.05 -16.89 14.57
CA ARG A 394 9.03 -17.46 15.51
C ARG A 394 10.44 -16.94 15.30
N GLU A 395 10.86 -16.77 14.05
CA GLU A 395 12.19 -16.25 13.71
C GLU A 395 12.36 -14.78 14.11
N LEU A 396 11.28 -13.99 14.08
CA LEU A 396 11.31 -12.57 14.41
C LEU A 396 11.35 -12.31 15.93
N ALA A 397 10.70 -13.17 16.72
CA ALA A 397 10.56 -12.97 18.16
C ALA A 397 10.64 -14.31 18.92
N PRO A 398 11.79 -15.01 18.88
CA PRO A 398 11.91 -16.37 19.40
C PRO A 398 11.67 -16.47 20.91
N ASP A 399 11.99 -15.41 21.65
CA ASP A 399 11.89 -15.37 23.12
C ASP A 399 10.58 -14.76 23.63
N SER A 400 9.68 -14.34 22.73
CA SER A 400 8.41 -13.74 23.13
C SER A 400 7.33 -14.79 23.40
N ARG A 401 6.40 -14.46 24.29
CA ARG A 401 5.15 -15.22 24.44
C ARG A 401 4.13 -14.78 23.39
N TRP A 402 4.11 -13.49 23.08
CA TRP A 402 3.22 -12.88 22.10
C TRP A 402 3.97 -12.15 21.01
N ILE A 403 3.48 -12.29 19.78
CA ILE A 403 3.93 -11.50 18.64
C ILE A 403 2.75 -10.73 18.06
N ILE A 404 2.93 -9.44 17.85
CA ILE A 404 1.90 -8.57 17.27
C ILE A 404 2.13 -8.41 15.77
N ASP A 405 1.08 -8.70 15.00
CA ASP A 405 0.85 -8.12 13.68
C ASP A 405 -0.17 -6.98 13.83
N LYS A 406 0.29 -5.74 13.65
CA LYS A 406 -0.56 -4.56 13.65
C LYS A 406 -0.79 -4.17 12.20
N MET A 407 -1.89 -4.64 11.65
CA MET A 407 -2.37 -4.25 10.33
C MET A 407 -3.85 -3.88 10.45
N PRO A 408 -4.23 -2.59 10.43
CA PRO A 408 -5.60 -2.18 10.73
C PRO A 408 -6.64 -2.96 9.91
N HIS A 409 -6.40 -3.07 8.59
CA HIS A 409 -7.28 -3.74 7.63
C HIS A 409 -7.41 -5.26 7.82
N ASN A 410 -6.61 -5.89 8.69
CA ASN A 410 -6.84 -7.29 9.05
C ASN A 410 -8.19 -7.49 9.77
N PHE A 411 -8.91 -6.42 10.13
CA PHE A 411 -10.31 -6.50 10.57
C PHE A 411 -11.19 -7.25 9.55
N LEU A 412 -10.90 -7.12 8.25
CA LEU A 412 -11.61 -7.83 7.18
C LEU A 412 -11.49 -9.35 7.34
N TYR A 413 -10.36 -9.81 7.86
CA TYR A 413 -9.99 -11.22 7.92
C TYR A 413 -9.97 -11.78 9.35
N ALA A 414 -10.49 -11.04 10.34
CA ALA A 414 -10.41 -11.43 11.76
C ALA A 414 -10.95 -12.85 12.03
N GLY A 415 -12.10 -13.19 11.45
CA GLY A 415 -12.67 -14.54 11.56
C GLY A 415 -11.78 -15.62 10.95
N MET A 416 -11.13 -15.34 9.82
CA MET A 416 -10.17 -16.25 9.19
C MET A 416 -8.93 -16.43 10.06
N LEU A 417 -8.35 -15.35 10.58
CA LEU A 417 -7.17 -15.37 11.44
C LEU A 417 -7.43 -16.19 12.72
N LEU A 418 -8.59 -15.98 13.36
CA LEU A 418 -8.98 -16.69 14.58
C LEU A 418 -9.30 -18.18 14.36
N HIS A 419 -9.67 -18.56 13.14
CA HIS A 419 -9.83 -19.97 12.75
C HIS A 419 -8.46 -20.62 12.50
N LEU A 420 -7.61 -19.97 11.72
CA LEU A 420 -6.33 -20.53 11.26
C LEU A 420 -5.25 -20.58 12.35
N PHE A 421 -5.33 -19.72 13.37
CA PHE A 421 -4.37 -19.67 14.48
C PHE A 421 -5.08 -19.92 15.82
N PRO A 422 -5.26 -21.20 16.23
CA PRO A 422 -5.87 -21.55 17.51
C PRO A 422 -4.98 -21.06 18.66
N GLY A 423 -5.42 -20.04 19.38
CA GLY A 423 -4.64 -19.37 20.43
C GLY A 423 -4.44 -17.88 20.18
N ALA A 424 -4.59 -17.43 18.93
CA ALA A 424 -4.49 -16.02 18.60
C ALA A 424 -5.56 -15.17 19.29
N ARG A 425 -5.22 -13.89 19.49
CA ARG A 425 -6.11 -12.84 20.00
C ARG A 425 -6.22 -11.74 18.98
N VAL A 426 -7.40 -11.13 18.90
CA VAL A 426 -7.65 -9.93 18.10
C VAL A 426 -7.93 -8.79 19.08
N LEU A 427 -7.14 -7.72 19.00
CA LEU A 427 -7.39 -6.48 19.72
C LEU A 427 -8.03 -5.50 18.74
N TRP A 428 -9.33 -5.28 18.92
CA TRP A 428 -10.12 -4.40 18.07
C TRP A 428 -10.06 -2.96 18.59
N CYS A 429 -9.27 -2.12 17.93
CA CYS A 429 -9.15 -0.70 18.26
C CYS A 429 -10.34 0.08 17.72
N ARG A 430 -11.14 0.61 18.64
CA ARG A 430 -12.30 1.47 18.36
C ARG A 430 -12.06 2.88 18.88
N ARG A 431 -12.53 3.87 18.15
CA ARG A 431 -12.47 5.30 18.48
C ARG A 431 -13.79 5.93 18.04
N ASP A 432 -14.13 7.11 18.53
CA ASP A 432 -15.29 7.86 18.05
C ASP A 432 -15.35 7.86 16.50
N PRO A 433 -16.51 7.52 15.89
CA PRO A 433 -16.66 7.41 14.44
C PRO A 433 -16.34 8.70 13.69
N LEU A 434 -16.76 9.85 14.23
CA LEU A 434 -16.54 11.14 13.58
C LEU A 434 -15.06 11.52 13.66
N ASP A 435 -14.45 11.36 14.83
CA ASP A 435 -13.00 11.58 15.00
C ASP A 435 -12.16 10.67 14.08
N THR A 436 -12.56 9.42 13.91
CA THR A 436 -11.86 8.46 13.06
C THR A 436 -11.98 8.83 11.60
N THR A 437 -13.21 9.04 11.11
CA THR A 437 -13.46 9.37 9.70
C THR A 437 -12.87 10.74 9.32
N VAL A 438 -12.99 11.77 10.16
CA VAL A 438 -12.31 13.05 9.94
C VAL A 438 -10.79 12.89 10.00
N SER A 439 -10.25 12.06 10.89
CA SER A 439 -8.80 11.82 10.90
C SER A 439 -8.31 11.09 9.65
N ILE A 440 -9.12 10.20 9.05
CA ILE A 440 -8.81 9.55 7.78
C ILE A 440 -8.89 10.58 6.63
N TRP A 441 -9.91 11.43 6.61
CA TRP A 441 -10.14 12.45 5.57
C TRP A 441 -9.04 13.53 5.52
N ARG A 442 -8.37 13.80 6.63
CA ARG A 442 -7.25 14.76 6.68
C ARG A 442 -5.91 14.14 6.31
N GLN A 443 -5.87 12.82 6.11
CA GLN A 443 -4.65 12.07 5.89
C GLN A 443 -4.43 11.77 4.41
N HIS A 444 -3.30 12.26 3.89
CA HIS A 444 -2.76 11.77 2.61
C HIS A 444 -2.08 10.42 2.84
N PHE A 445 -2.77 9.32 2.55
CA PHE A 445 -2.21 7.97 2.66
C PHE A 445 -1.22 7.69 1.52
N ARG A 446 -0.18 6.90 1.81
CA ARG A 446 0.82 6.45 0.82
C ARG A 446 0.50 5.08 0.20
N GLY A 447 -0.75 4.61 0.33
CA GLY A 447 -1.24 3.32 -0.14
C GLY A 447 -2.64 3.42 -0.73
N VAL A 448 -3.17 2.29 -1.17
CA VAL A 448 -4.46 2.22 -1.87
C VAL A 448 -5.61 2.16 -0.87
N HIS A 449 -6.32 3.28 -0.71
CA HIS A 449 -7.49 3.40 0.17
C HIS A 449 -8.64 4.11 -0.56
N PRO A 450 -9.20 3.52 -1.63
CA PRO A 450 -10.18 4.19 -2.48
C PRO A 450 -11.42 4.61 -1.69
N TYR A 451 -11.83 3.84 -0.68
CA TYR A 451 -12.94 4.19 0.21
C TYR A 451 -12.70 5.50 0.98
N ALA A 452 -11.45 5.89 1.21
CA ALA A 452 -11.10 7.12 1.93
C ALA A 452 -11.19 8.36 1.04
N HIS A 453 -11.38 8.20 -0.28
CA HIS A 453 -11.44 9.30 -1.23
C HIS A 453 -12.86 9.74 -1.58
N ASP A 454 -13.84 9.08 -0.99
CA ASP A 454 -15.25 9.42 -1.07
C ASP A 454 -15.84 9.43 0.35
N TRP A 455 -16.46 10.53 0.73
CA TRP A 455 -16.90 10.74 2.11
C TRP A 455 -18.04 9.79 2.51
N GLU A 456 -18.91 9.46 1.57
CA GLU A 456 -20.04 8.56 1.79
C GLU A 456 -19.56 7.10 1.84
N ALA A 457 -18.63 6.73 0.95
CA ALA A 457 -17.97 5.42 0.97
C ALA A 457 -17.16 5.22 2.25
N LEU A 458 -16.47 6.25 2.76
CA LEU A 458 -15.72 6.19 4.01
C LEU A 458 -16.64 5.88 5.19
N GLN A 459 -17.77 6.59 5.29
CA GLN A 459 -18.77 6.34 6.34
C GLN A 459 -19.40 4.95 6.21
N ALA A 460 -19.76 4.53 5.00
CA ALA A 460 -20.30 3.20 4.74
C ALA A 460 -19.30 2.10 5.12
N THR A 461 -18.01 2.29 4.79
CA THR A 461 -16.92 1.39 5.14
C THR A 461 -16.73 1.31 6.65
N TYR A 462 -16.78 2.44 7.35
CA TYR A 462 -16.69 2.47 8.82
C TYR A 462 -17.83 1.65 9.46
N ARG A 463 -19.09 1.86 9.02
CA ARG A 463 -20.25 1.10 9.50
C ARG A 463 -20.11 -0.40 9.21
N TRP A 464 -19.68 -0.75 8.01
CA TRP A 464 -19.45 -2.13 7.62
C TRP A 464 -18.36 -2.80 8.48
N HIS A 465 -17.27 -2.09 8.76
CA HIS A 465 -16.23 -2.53 9.71
C HIS A 465 -16.82 -2.83 11.10
N GLU A 466 -17.68 -1.95 11.64
CA GLU A 466 -18.29 -2.16 12.96
C GLU A 466 -19.18 -3.40 12.96
N THR A 467 -20.07 -3.53 11.96
CA THR A 467 -20.93 -4.72 11.82
C THR A 467 -20.11 -6.01 11.74
N LEU A 468 -19.01 -6.01 10.96
CA LEU A 468 -18.16 -7.18 10.80
C LEU A 468 -17.46 -7.56 12.11
N MET A 469 -16.88 -6.58 12.81
CA MET A 469 -16.17 -6.84 14.06
C MET A 469 -17.10 -7.21 15.20
N GLU A 470 -18.32 -6.67 15.24
CA GLU A 470 -19.34 -7.10 16.20
C GLU A 470 -19.73 -8.57 16.00
N ALA A 471 -19.92 -9.01 14.75
CA ALA A 471 -20.20 -10.41 14.43
C ALA A 471 -19.05 -11.35 14.86
N TRP A 472 -17.78 -10.92 14.67
CA TRP A 472 -16.64 -11.71 15.14
C TRP A 472 -16.49 -11.71 16.66
N ARG A 473 -16.81 -10.60 17.32
CA ARG A 473 -16.82 -10.53 18.79
C ARG A 473 -17.89 -11.46 19.38
N GLU A 474 -19.08 -11.48 18.80
CA GLU A 474 -20.15 -12.41 19.23
C GLU A 474 -19.73 -13.87 19.06
N ARG A 475 -19.07 -14.20 17.94
CA ARG A 475 -18.59 -15.57 17.68
C ARG A 475 -17.39 -15.98 18.55
N TYR A 476 -16.52 -15.03 18.90
CA TYR A 476 -15.26 -15.29 19.59
C TYR A 476 -15.05 -14.33 20.79
N PRO A 477 -15.94 -14.34 21.79
CA PRO A 477 -15.97 -13.34 22.86
C PRO A 477 -14.67 -13.31 23.68
N GLU A 478 -14.06 -14.47 23.93
CA GLU A 478 -12.80 -14.59 24.68
C GLU A 478 -11.54 -14.25 23.87
N ARG A 479 -11.68 -14.03 22.54
CA ARG A 479 -10.54 -13.83 21.63
C ARG A 479 -10.58 -12.51 20.87
N VAL A 480 -11.70 -11.80 20.88
CA VAL A 480 -11.85 -10.46 20.29
C VAL A 480 -12.06 -9.46 21.41
N LEU A 481 -10.98 -8.75 21.77
CA LEU A 481 -10.99 -7.77 22.85
C LEU A 481 -11.16 -6.36 22.25
N GLU A 482 -12.24 -5.67 22.63
CA GLU A 482 -12.44 -4.26 22.26
C GLU A 482 -11.52 -3.36 23.08
N VAL A 483 -10.78 -2.49 22.40
CA VAL A 483 -9.91 -1.50 23.03
C VAL A 483 -10.31 -0.11 22.53
N ARG A 484 -10.86 0.71 23.42
CA ARG A 484 -11.27 2.08 23.10
C ARG A 484 -10.12 3.06 23.26
N TYR A 485 -9.88 3.84 22.21
CA TYR A 485 -8.86 4.89 22.21
C TYR A 485 -9.06 5.89 23.34
N GLU A 486 -10.30 6.34 23.55
CA GLU A 486 -10.66 7.30 24.58
C GLU A 486 -10.34 6.75 25.99
N SER A 487 -10.58 5.45 26.22
CA SER A 487 -10.25 4.80 27.49
C SER A 487 -8.74 4.79 27.76
N ILE A 488 -7.91 4.56 26.73
CA ILE A 488 -6.45 4.67 26.85
C ILE A 488 -6.07 6.10 27.25
N VAL A 489 -6.65 7.11 26.58
CA VAL A 489 -6.39 8.54 26.84
C VAL A 489 -6.81 8.97 28.23
N GLU A 490 -7.92 8.44 28.74
CA GLU A 490 -8.45 8.77 30.07
C GLU A 490 -7.72 8.05 31.20
N ASN A 491 -7.44 6.76 31.03
CA ASN A 491 -6.77 5.91 32.02
C ASN A 491 -5.93 4.82 31.33
N LEU A 492 -4.69 5.18 30.99
CA LEU A 492 -3.74 4.29 30.32
C LEU A 492 -3.51 3.00 31.09
N GLU A 493 -3.06 3.09 32.35
CA GLU A 493 -2.68 1.93 33.15
C GLU A 493 -3.85 0.99 33.39
N GLY A 494 -5.02 1.51 33.77
CA GLY A 494 -6.21 0.70 33.99
C GLY A 494 -6.69 -0.01 32.72
N THR A 495 -6.73 0.72 31.59
CA THR A 495 -7.16 0.14 30.30
C THR A 495 -6.21 -0.96 29.84
N ILE A 496 -4.90 -0.71 29.91
CA ILE A 496 -3.90 -1.67 29.44
C ILE A 496 -3.77 -2.86 30.38
N THR A 497 -3.94 -2.68 31.69
CA THR A 497 -4.06 -3.79 32.65
C THR A 497 -5.21 -4.73 32.26
N GLY A 498 -6.36 -4.19 31.86
CA GLY A 498 -7.48 -4.99 31.37
C GLY A 498 -7.16 -5.75 30.08
N VAL A 499 -6.49 -5.10 29.13
CA VAL A 499 -6.03 -5.75 27.87
C VAL A 499 -5.05 -6.89 28.17
N LEU A 500 -4.03 -6.64 29.00
CA LEU A 500 -3.04 -7.64 29.41
C LEU A 500 -3.70 -8.80 30.16
N GLY A 501 -4.68 -8.54 31.02
CA GLY A 501 -5.46 -9.57 31.68
C GLY A 501 -6.18 -10.51 30.70
N GLY A 502 -6.74 -9.98 29.61
CA GLY A 502 -7.33 -10.78 28.52
C GLY A 502 -6.31 -11.60 27.71
N LEU A 503 -5.03 -11.23 27.78
CA LEU A 503 -3.89 -11.99 27.25
C LEU A 503 -3.29 -12.95 28.29
N GLY A 504 -3.74 -12.90 29.55
CA GLY A 504 -3.14 -13.65 30.65
C GLY A 504 -1.75 -13.14 31.03
N GLU A 505 -1.53 -11.83 30.93
CA GLU A 505 -0.34 -11.09 31.36
C GLU A 505 -0.70 -10.09 32.47
N THR A 506 0.30 -9.61 33.19
CA THR A 506 0.15 -8.55 34.20
C THR A 506 0.72 -7.23 33.73
N TRP A 507 0.34 -6.12 34.36
CA TRP A 507 0.89 -4.81 34.06
C TRP A 507 2.43 -4.77 34.23
N ASP A 508 3.09 -4.11 33.28
CA ASP A 508 4.50 -3.72 33.37
C ASP A 508 4.61 -2.21 33.20
N SER A 509 5.36 -1.56 34.09
CA SER A 509 5.57 -0.10 34.08
C SER A 509 6.22 0.43 32.80
N ALA A 510 6.94 -0.40 32.04
CA ALA A 510 7.51 -0.03 30.75
C ALA A 510 6.44 0.41 29.74
N CYS A 511 5.24 -0.17 29.81
CA CYS A 511 4.09 0.19 28.97
C CYS A 511 3.70 1.68 29.10
N ALA A 512 3.90 2.30 30.27
CA ALA A 512 3.62 3.73 30.46
C ALA A 512 4.62 4.65 29.73
N ARG A 513 5.80 4.13 29.37
CA ARG A 513 6.89 4.85 28.70
C ARG A 513 6.97 4.54 27.20
N PHE A 514 5.84 4.17 26.60
CA PHE A 514 5.74 3.79 25.17
C PHE A 514 6.38 4.80 24.20
N PHE A 515 6.35 6.10 24.52
CA PHE A 515 6.92 7.16 23.69
C PHE A 515 8.45 7.16 23.65
N GLU A 516 9.10 6.39 24.53
CA GLU A 516 10.55 6.18 24.56
C GLU A 516 10.99 4.94 23.75
N ASN A 517 10.04 4.20 23.19
CA ASN A 517 10.33 3.01 22.40
C ASN A 517 11.22 3.37 21.19
N PRO A 518 12.45 2.82 21.09
CA PRO A 518 13.36 3.14 20.01
C PRO A 518 12.95 2.48 18.67
N ARG A 519 11.96 1.58 18.68
CA ARG A 519 11.49 0.89 17.48
C ARG A 519 10.96 1.90 16.46
N LYS A 520 11.50 1.81 15.24
CA LYS A 520 11.05 2.64 14.12
C LYS A 520 9.58 2.33 13.78
N ILE A 521 8.70 3.29 13.99
CA ILE A 521 7.29 3.19 13.61
C ILE A 521 7.10 3.70 12.18
N ILE A 522 6.64 2.83 11.28
CA ILE A 522 6.20 3.19 9.93
C ILE A 522 4.67 3.21 9.94
N THR A 523 4.08 4.39 10.15
CA THR A 523 2.62 4.58 10.07
C THR A 523 2.27 6.06 9.89
N ALA A 524 1.06 6.35 9.41
CA ALA A 524 0.53 7.71 9.31
C ALA A 524 0.39 8.41 10.68
N SER A 525 0.34 7.63 11.77
CA SER A 525 0.25 8.13 13.16
C SER A 525 1.59 8.29 13.88
N ARG A 526 2.74 8.23 13.18
CA ARG A 526 4.06 8.24 13.83
C ARG A 526 4.26 9.39 14.84
N GLU A 527 4.01 10.63 14.42
CA GLU A 527 4.17 11.81 15.29
C GLU A 527 3.30 11.74 16.55
N GLN A 528 2.18 11.01 16.50
CA GLN A 528 1.24 10.87 17.60
C GLN A 528 1.71 9.86 18.66
N VAL A 529 2.52 8.88 18.27
CA VAL A 529 2.92 7.77 19.15
C VAL A 529 4.35 7.91 19.69
N THR A 530 5.11 8.89 19.20
CA THR A 530 6.45 9.24 19.70
C THR A 530 6.43 10.39 20.70
N GLN A 531 5.26 10.69 21.26
CA GLN A 531 5.08 11.73 22.28
C GLN A 531 4.20 11.20 23.41
N PRO A 532 4.27 11.79 24.62
CA PRO A 532 3.36 11.45 25.70
C PRO A 532 1.88 11.59 25.28
N LEU A 533 1.03 10.86 25.97
CA LEU A 533 -0.41 10.81 25.69
C LEU A 533 -1.05 12.20 25.79
N TYR A 534 -1.86 12.56 24.80
CA TYR A 534 -2.51 13.87 24.70
C TYR A 534 -3.99 13.73 24.34
N ARG A 535 -4.79 14.75 24.64
CA ARG A 535 -6.26 14.72 24.54
C ARG A 535 -6.82 15.36 23.27
N ASP A 536 -6.02 16.09 22.51
CA ASP A 536 -6.48 16.92 21.38
C ASP A 536 -7.14 16.15 20.24
N ALA A 537 -6.90 14.84 20.18
CA ALA A 537 -7.52 13.94 19.22
C ALA A 537 -8.99 13.63 19.57
N VAL A 538 -9.37 13.66 20.85
CA VAL A 538 -10.74 13.36 21.29
C VAL A 538 -11.65 14.56 21.02
N GLY A 539 -12.76 14.32 20.32
CA GLY A 539 -13.73 15.35 19.89
C GLY A 539 -13.23 16.27 18.77
N SER A 540 -12.11 15.95 18.13
CA SER A 540 -11.50 16.72 17.04
C SER A 540 -12.42 16.88 15.82
N GLY A 541 -13.24 15.87 15.50
CA GLY A 541 -14.13 15.87 14.35
C GLY A 541 -15.27 16.90 14.48
N LYS A 542 -15.69 17.23 15.70
CA LYS A 542 -16.73 18.23 15.97
C LYS A 542 -16.33 19.65 15.52
N ARG A 543 -15.03 19.94 15.43
CA ARG A 543 -14.49 21.24 15.01
C ARG A 543 -14.88 21.61 13.57
N TYR A 544 -15.19 20.61 12.76
CA TYR A 544 -15.51 20.78 11.34
C TYR A 544 -16.99 21.06 11.06
N GLY A 545 -17.86 21.01 12.09
CA GLY A 545 -19.29 21.30 11.91
C GLY A 545 -20.01 20.39 10.92
N ILE A 546 -19.46 19.19 10.67
CA ILE A 546 -20.00 18.25 9.68
C ILE A 546 -21.33 17.70 10.21
N PRO A 547 -22.42 17.70 9.41
CA PRO A 547 -23.66 17.06 9.79
C PRO A 547 -23.40 15.59 10.07
N VAL A 548 -23.76 15.12 11.27
CA VAL A 548 -23.72 13.69 11.60
C VAL A 548 -24.90 13.04 10.87
N GLY A 549 -24.61 12.25 9.84
CA GLY A 549 -25.58 11.54 9.01
C GLY A 549 -25.79 10.10 9.44
#